data_AF-A0A257VRX0-F1
#
_entry.id   AF-A0A257VRX0-F1
#
_cell.length_a   1.000
_cell.length_b   1.000
_cell.length_c   1.000
_cell.angle_alpha   90.00
_cell.angle_beta   90.00
_cell.angle_gamma   90.00
#
_symmetry.space_group_name_H-M   'P 1'
#
loop_
_entity.id
_entity.type
_entity.pdbx_description
1 polymer ?
#
loop_
_entity_poly.entity_id
_entity_poly.type
_entity_poly.pdbx_seq_one_letter_code
_entity_poly.pdbx_strand_id
1 'polypeptide(L)'
;FSDIPGLKVDKHSTGGVGDKTSLIAAPIAAAAGVIVPMISGRALGHTGGTLDKLESIPGFRTNLTIDEFKAQVAKHRLAFIGQTAEIAPADGALYALRDASGTVESIPLIASSIMSKKLAVGLDALVLDVKVGSGAFMKKQVDARRLAQLMVAIGRRHGKRVQALITDMNQPLGYAIGNALEIMEVSQTLQNAGPIDLTRLSIELAARMIHLGKVVPTIDEAREIAQRRLVDGSAYKKLKEVIKAQGGDPNVLDKFELLPNATGARDIVTTRGGYVSAVDAQVIGATSTLIGAGRNTKDDVIDHAVGVILEVKVGQKIDPGTILCRLYYRDETNVEEAADLVEDAFRISASVPDGWLRQTTTAMPPTATPAMGAVGLVVILAVAWFFSTNRRAIRPSLLAWGLGLQLLFALLVLKTPLRGAFETASRAVEALLRYAEEGSSFLFGPLGKSTGPYGVLFAFQVLPIVIFIAALFGILYYLARTYPAAGLLHAGDIEAEAQAISWMSYVASTIHPAIRQGVAEARE
;
A
#
# COMPACT_ATOMS: atom_id res chain seq x y z
N PHE A 1 -17.61 -28.69 5.06
CA PHE A 1 -17.74 -27.41 4.33
C PHE A 1 -18.10 -27.59 2.86
N SER A 2 -18.06 -28.79 2.29
CA SER A 2 -18.62 -29.09 0.95
C SER A 2 -20.16 -29.01 0.91
N ASP A 3 -20.78 -29.14 2.08
CA ASP A 3 -22.20 -29.02 2.38
C ASP A 3 -22.75 -27.59 2.28
N ILE A 4 -21.88 -26.57 2.25
CA ILE A 4 -22.28 -25.16 2.07
C ILE A 4 -22.10 -24.81 0.58
N PRO A 5 -23.20 -24.58 -0.18
CA PRO A 5 -23.09 -24.30 -1.61
C PRO A 5 -22.49 -22.91 -1.87
N GLY A 6 -21.61 -22.82 -2.86
CA GLY A 6 -20.97 -21.57 -3.28
C GLY A 6 -19.47 -21.53 -2.98
N LEU A 7 -18.82 -20.46 -3.44
CA LEU A 7 -17.38 -20.27 -3.27
C LEU A 7 -17.07 -19.66 -1.91
N LYS A 8 -16.32 -20.38 -1.08
CA LYS A 8 -15.83 -19.89 0.20
C LYS A 8 -14.52 -19.15 0.01
N VAL A 9 -14.46 -17.92 0.50
CA VAL A 9 -13.27 -17.07 0.42
C VAL A 9 -12.97 -16.50 1.78
N ASP A 10 -11.71 -16.60 2.18
CA ASP A 10 -11.24 -16.06 3.45
C ASP A 10 -10.09 -15.07 3.22
N LYS A 11 -9.79 -14.29 4.26
CA LYS A 11 -8.60 -13.44 4.36
C LYS A 11 -7.74 -13.90 5.53
N HIS A 12 -6.43 -13.75 5.40
CA HIS A 12 -5.53 -13.90 6.52
C HIS A 12 -4.44 -12.83 6.51
N SER A 13 -4.12 -12.29 7.68
CA SER A 13 -2.97 -11.42 7.89
C SER A 13 -1.86 -12.22 8.50
N THR A 14 -0.60 -11.90 8.16
CA THR A 14 0.55 -12.44 8.92
C THR A 14 0.65 -11.87 10.33
N GLY A 15 -0.13 -10.83 10.68
CA GLY A 15 -0.10 -10.17 11.98
C GLY A 15 0.60 -8.82 11.94
N GLY A 16 0.10 -7.88 12.74
CA GLY A 16 0.61 -6.51 12.85
C GLY A 16 -0.06 -5.76 14.00
N VAL A 17 0.25 -4.47 14.13
CA VAL A 17 -0.21 -3.60 15.21
C VAL A 17 -1.32 -2.69 14.69
N GLY A 18 -2.46 -2.64 15.40
CA GLY A 18 -3.67 -1.98 14.91
C GLY A 18 -4.34 -2.69 13.72
N ASP A 19 -3.96 -3.93 13.39
CA ASP A 19 -4.52 -4.63 12.23
C ASP A 19 -5.93 -5.18 12.54
N LYS A 20 -6.94 -4.34 12.30
CA LYS A 20 -8.38 -4.67 12.40
C LYS A 20 -9.05 -4.89 11.05
N THR A 21 -8.26 -5.05 9.98
CA THR A 21 -8.78 -5.19 8.60
C THR A 21 -9.73 -6.37 8.44
N SER A 22 -9.52 -7.48 9.15
CA SER A 22 -10.41 -8.65 9.11
C SER A 22 -11.86 -8.30 9.48
N LEU A 23 -12.04 -7.40 10.46
CA LEU A 23 -13.34 -6.98 10.97
C LEU A 23 -14.06 -5.97 10.06
N ILE A 24 -13.39 -5.50 9.00
CA ILE A 24 -13.95 -4.55 8.02
C ILE A 24 -14.09 -5.24 6.66
N ALA A 25 -13.02 -5.86 6.17
CA ALA A 25 -12.98 -6.52 4.87
C ALA A 25 -13.95 -7.71 4.80
N ALA A 26 -14.09 -8.50 5.87
CA ALA A 26 -14.99 -9.65 5.88
C ALA A 26 -16.48 -9.24 5.83
N PRO A 27 -16.97 -8.26 6.65
CA PRO A 27 -18.33 -7.74 6.49
C PRO A 27 -18.61 -7.10 5.14
N ILE A 28 -17.65 -6.36 4.55
CA ILE A 28 -17.80 -5.80 3.19
C ILE A 28 -17.98 -6.94 2.16
N ALA A 29 -17.10 -7.94 2.19
CA ALA A 29 -17.18 -9.07 1.25
C ALA A 29 -18.48 -9.87 1.44
N ALA A 30 -18.88 -10.15 2.68
CA ALA A 30 -20.10 -10.88 2.99
C ALA A 30 -21.37 -10.10 2.58
N ALA A 31 -21.39 -8.78 2.78
CA ALA A 31 -22.45 -7.90 2.30
C ALA A 31 -22.52 -7.84 0.76
N ALA A 32 -21.39 -8.03 0.07
CA ALA A 32 -21.34 -8.20 -1.39
C ALA A 32 -21.74 -9.62 -1.84
N GLY A 33 -21.97 -10.55 -0.92
CA GLY A 33 -22.48 -11.90 -1.19
C GLY A 33 -21.44 -13.02 -1.15
N VAL A 34 -20.20 -12.73 -0.77
CA VAL A 34 -19.14 -13.73 -0.57
C VAL A 34 -19.43 -14.57 0.66
N ILE A 35 -19.12 -15.87 0.62
CA ILE A 35 -19.20 -16.75 1.80
C ILE A 35 -17.84 -16.76 2.50
N VAL A 36 -17.81 -16.30 3.75
CA VAL A 36 -16.58 -16.02 4.51
C VAL A 36 -16.54 -16.85 5.81
N PRO A 37 -16.07 -18.11 5.77
CA PRO A 37 -15.85 -18.92 6.96
C PRO A 37 -14.51 -18.54 7.61
N MET A 38 -14.47 -17.46 8.37
CA MET A 38 -13.22 -16.89 8.87
C MET A 38 -12.72 -17.59 10.14
N ILE A 39 -11.59 -18.29 10.02
CA ILE A 39 -10.81 -18.72 11.18
C ILE A 39 -9.77 -17.66 11.52
N SER A 40 -9.84 -17.15 12.74
CA SER A 40 -8.92 -16.13 13.24
C SER A 40 -8.01 -16.67 14.34
N GLY A 41 -6.92 -15.94 14.58
CA GLY A 41 -5.99 -16.20 15.67
C GLY A 41 -6.16 -15.19 16.81
N ARG A 42 -5.59 -15.55 17.96
CA ARG A 42 -5.33 -14.66 19.09
C ARG A 42 -4.01 -13.91 18.89
N ALA A 43 -3.75 -12.94 19.76
CA ALA A 43 -2.52 -12.16 19.80
C ALA A 43 -1.27 -13.06 19.88
N LEU A 44 -0.17 -12.58 19.30
CA LEU A 44 1.14 -13.22 19.36
C LEU A 44 2.23 -12.16 19.46
N GLY A 45 3.04 -12.22 20.52
CA GLY A 45 4.06 -11.22 20.81
C GLY A 45 3.45 -9.82 20.87
N HIS A 46 4.02 -8.88 20.11
CA HIS A 46 3.53 -7.50 20.02
C HIS A 46 2.34 -7.31 19.08
N THR A 47 1.88 -8.36 18.39
CA THR A 47 0.78 -8.26 17.41
C THR A 47 -0.57 -8.60 18.04
N GLY A 48 -1.60 -7.80 17.75
CA GLY A 48 -2.94 -8.00 18.28
C GLY A 48 -3.70 -9.15 17.58
N GLY A 49 -4.63 -9.79 18.29
CA GLY A 49 -5.46 -10.87 17.78
C GLY A 49 -6.84 -10.40 17.34
N THR A 50 -7.36 -10.92 16.23
CA THR A 50 -8.75 -10.61 15.82
C THR A 50 -9.77 -11.18 16.80
N LEU A 51 -9.49 -12.34 17.40
CA LEU A 51 -10.40 -12.94 18.39
C LEU A 51 -10.44 -12.17 19.70
N ASP A 52 -9.30 -11.69 20.17
CA ASP A 52 -9.23 -10.92 21.43
C ASP A 52 -10.00 -9.58 21.29
N LYS A 53 -9.94 -8.96 20.10
CA LYS A 53 -10.78 -7.79 19.75
C LYS A 53 -12.26 -8.14 19.80
N LEU A 54 -12.68 -9.27 19.23
CA LEU A 54 -14.08 -9.71 19.26
C LEU A 54 -14.57 -10.05 20.67
N GLU A 55 -13.68 -10.55 21.54
CA GLU A 55 -13.99 -10.86 22.93
C GLU A 55 -14.13 -9.62 23.82
N SER A 56 -13.79 -8.43 23.32
CA SER A 56 -14.19 -7.18 23.95
C SER A 56 -15.69 -6.89 23.82
N ILE A 57 -16.40 -7.57 22.91
CA ILE A 57 -17.84 -7.42 22.74
C ILE A 57 -18.54 -8.32 23.77
N PRO A 58 -19.33 -7.75 24.72
CA PRO A 58 -20.02 -8.54 25.73
C PRO A 58 -20.88 -9.64 25.12
N GLY A 59 -20.66 -10.88 25.56
CA GLY A 59 -21.42 -12.07 25.12
C GLY A 59 -20.95 -12.72 23.81
N PHE A 60 -20.00 -12.13 23.07
CA PHE A 60 -19.55 -12.68 21.80
C PHE A 60 -18.83 -14.03 21.98
N ARG A 61 -19.31 -15.06 21.29
CA ARG A 61 -18.76 -16.43 21.34
C ARG A 61 -17.79 -16.68 20.19
N THR A 62 -16.51 -16.88 20.51
CA THR A 62 -15.45 -17.25 19.56
C THR A 62 -15.25 -18.78 19.42
N ASN A 63 -15.83 -19.56 20.33
CA ASN A 63 -15.69 -21.01 20.48
C ASN A 63 -16.94 -21.77 20.00
N LEU A 64 -17.39 -21.52 18.78
CA LEU A 64 -18.51 -22.28 18.19
C LEU A 64 -18.09 -23.72 17.88
N THR A 65 -19.02 -24.66 17.99
CA THR A 65 -18.84 -26.00 17.42
C THR A 65 -18.79 -25.94 15.90
N ILE A 66 -18.26 -26.99 15.24
CA ILE A 66 -18.19 -27.03 13.77
C ILE A 66 -19.59 -26.93 13.13
N ASP A 67 -20.60 -27.54 13.74
CA ASP A 67 -21.98 -27.50 13.23
C ASP A 67 -22.61 -26.11 13.41
N GLU A 68 -22.44 -25.48 14.58
CA GLU A 68 -22.86 -24.09 14.79
C GLU A 68 -22.17 -23.15 13.78
N PHE A 69 -20.86 -23.30 13.58
CA PHE A 69 -20.10 -22.50 12.64
C PHE A 69 -20.59 -22.66 11.20
N LYS A 70 -20.80 -23.90 10.74
CA LYS A 70 -21.38 -24.15 9.41
C LYS A 70 -22.76 -23.53 9.26
N ALA A 71 -23.62 -23.68 10.26
CA ALA A 71 -24.96 -23.10 10.26
C ALA A 71 -24.91 -21.56 10.17
N GLN A 72 -23.99 -20.93 10.91
CA GLN A 72 -23.78 -19.48 10.84
C GLN A 72 -23.29 -19.04 9.47
N VAL A 73 -22.28 -19.71 8.91
CA VAL A 73 -21.75 -19.40 7.58
C VAL A 73 -22.82 -19.58 6.50
N ALA A 74 -23.63 -20.65 6.56
CA ALA A 74 -24.71 -20.88 5.61
C ALA A 74 -25.79 -19.79 5.68
N LYS A 75 -26.15 -19.34 6.89
CA LYS A 75 -27.22 -18.37 7.11
C LYS A 75 -26.78 -16.91 6.90
N HIS A 76 -25.66 -16.54 7.50
CA HIS A 76 -25.18 -15.15 7.59
C HIS A 76 -24.11 -14.80 6.56
N ARG A 77 -23.54 -15.82 5.88
CA ARG A 77 -22.40 -15.74 4.96
C ARG A 77 -21.07 -15.28 5.59
N LEU A 78 -21.06 -15.09 6.90
CA LEU A 78 -19.88 -14.71 7.67
C LEU A 78 -20.02 -15.28 9.08
N ALA A 79 -18.93 -15.84 9.59
CA ALA A 79 -18.76 -16.16 10.99
C ALA A 79 -17.27 -16.09 11.34
N PHE A 80 -16.98 -15.75 12.59
CA PHE A 80 -15.61 -15.69 13.13
C PHE A 80 -15.44 -16.78 14.18
N ILE A 81 -14.47 -17.68 14.00
CA ILE A 81 -14.15 -18.68 15.02
C ILE A 81 -12.65 -18.71 15.30
N GLY A 82 -12.31 -19.21 16.49
CA GLY A 82 -10.95 -19.63 16.79
C GLY A 82 -10.60 -21.00 16.22
N GLN A 83 -9.37 -21.41 16.50
CA GLN A 83 -8.92 -22.78 16.24
C GLN A 83 -9.68 -23.73 17.18
N THR A 84 -10.12 -24.87 16.65
CA THR A 84 -10.73 -25.96 17.43
C THR A 84 -9.79 -27.16 17.45
N ALA A 85 -9.96 -28.08 18.41
CA ALA A 85 -9.14 -29.30 18.49
C ALA A 85 -9.25 -30.18 17.22
N GLU A 86 -10.31 -30.02 16.44
CA GLU A 86 -10.56 -30.75 15.21
C GLU A 86 -9.87 -30.13 13.98
N ILE A 87 -9.43 -28.85 14.05
CA ILE A 87 -8.87 -28.12 12.91
C ILE A 87 -7.36 -27.92 13.10
N ALA A 88 -6.58 -28.64 12.30
CA ALA A 88 -5.11 -28.59 12.28
C ALA A 88 -4.45 -28.81 13.67
N PRO A 89 -4.74 -29.91 14.39
CA PRO A 89 -4.25 -30.14 15.75
C PRO A 89 -2.71 -30.18 15.84
N ALA A 90 -2.04 -30.73 14.83
CA ALA A 90 -0.59 -30.76 14.76
C ALA A 90 0.02 -29.35 14.66
N ASP A 91 -0.64 -28.42 13.97
CA ASP A 91 -0.21 -27.03 13.92
C ASP A 91 -0.32 -26.38 15.30
N GLY A 92 -1.41 -26.61 16.04
CA GLY A 92 -1.57 -26.09 17.39
C GLY A 92 -0.45 -26.52 18.34
N ALA A 93 -0.09 -27.80 18.32
CA ALA A 93 1.02 -28.34 19.11
C ALA A 93 2.39 -27.77 18.68
N LEU A 94 2.66 -27.76 17.37
CA LEU A 94 3.92 -27.22 16.83
C LEU A 94 4.05 -25.72 17.08
N TYR A 95 2.94 -24.99 17.02
CA TYR A 95 2.88 -23.57 17.30
C TYR A 95 3.21 -23.29 18.76
N ALA A 96 2.67 -24.07 19.70
CA ALA A 96 3.03 -23.96 21.12
C ALA A 96 4.52 -24.19 21.37
N LEU A 97 5.10 -25.19 20.71
CA LEU A 97 6.54 -25.45 20.81
C LEU A 97 7.37 -24.32 20.21
N ARG A 98 6.96 -23.77 19.08
CA ARG A 98 7.67 -22.66 18.42
C ARG A 98 7.71 -21.40 19.25
N ASP A 99 6.59 -21.08 19.87
CA ASP A 99 6.43 -19.95 20.79
C ASP A 99 7.38 -20.10 21.99
N ALA A 100 7.37 -21.26 22.65
CA ALA A 100 8.23 -21.54 23.80
C ALA A 100 9.73 -21.69 23.47
N SER A 101 10.09 -21.97 22.22
CA SER A 101 11.48 -22.22 21.79
C SER A 101 12.12 -21.06 21.01
N GLY A 102 11.41 -19.93 20.83
CA GLY A 102 11.92 -18.81 20.03
C GLY A 102 12.07 -19.13 18.54
N THR A 103 11.41 -20.17 18.03
CA THR A 103 11.48 -20.60 16.62
C THR A 103 10.27 -20.15 15.79
N VAL A 104 9.57 -19.10 16.25
CA VAL A 104 8.42 -18.51 15.55
C VAL A 104 8.85 -17.91 14.21
N GLU A 105 9.98 -17.19 14.16
CA GLU A 105 10.47 -16.40 13.01
C GLU A 105 11.10 -17.24 11.88
N SER A 106 10.43 -18.32 11.48
CA SER A 106 10.86 -19.19 10.39
C SER A 106 9.86 -19.14 9.25
N ILE A 107 10.27 -18.62 8.08
CA ILE A 107 9.40 -18.48 6.90
C ILE A 107 8.66 -19.79 6.54
N PRO A 108 9.33 -20.96 6.45
CA PRO A 108 8.64 -22.21 6.16
C PRO A 108 7.60 -22.58 7.21
N LEU A 109 7.90 -22.37 8.51
CA LEU A 109 6.99 -22.71 9.60
C LEU A 109 5.81 -21.74 9.70
N ILE A 110 6.03 -20.46 9.42
CA ILE A 110 4.96 -19.46 9.32
C ILE A 110 4.03 -19.83 8.16
N ALA A 111 4.59 -20.10 6.98
CA ALA A 111 3.82 -20.46 5.80
C ALA A 111 3.01 -21.75 6.01
N SER A 112 3.64 -22.81 6.52
CA SER A 112 2.95 -24.08 6.77
C SER A 112 1.86 -23.92 7.84
N SER A 113 2.13 -23.15 8.89
CA SER A 113 1.17 -22.92 9.97
C SER A 113 -0.06 -22.14 9.50
N ILE A 114 0.14 -21.04 8.78
CA ILE A 114 -0.97 -20.25 8.24
C ILE A 114 -1.80 -21.08 7.25
N MET A 115 -1.11 -21.74 6.31
CA MET A 115 -1.79 -22.45 5.22
C MET A 115 -2.51 -23.71 5.71
N SER A 116 -1.96 -24.47 6.67
CA SER A 116 -2.61 -25.68 7.19
C SER A 116 -4.00 -25.39 7.75
N LYS A 117 -4.12 -24.34 8.58
CA LYS A 117 -5.40 -23.89 9.16
C LYS A 117 -6.39 -23.46 8.09
N LYS A 118 -5.94 -22.66 7.13
CA LYS A 118 -6.81 -22.12 6.07
C LYS A 118 -7.25 -23.18 5.07
N LEU A 119 -6.40 -24.16 4.78
CA LEU A 119 -6.75 -25.26 3.88
C LEU A 119 -7.69 -26.27 4.56
N ALA A 120 -7.61 -26.44 5.88
CA ALA A 120 -8.45 -27.38 6.62
C ALA A 120 -9.95 -27.05 6.58
N VAL A 121 -10.33 -25.78 6.45
CA VAL A 121 -11.75 -25.36 6.32
C VAL A 121 -12.32 -25.43 4.90
N GLY A 122 -11.59 -26.06 3.97
CA GLY A 122 -12.12 -26.35 2.64
C GLY A 122 -12.40 -25.09 1.81
N LEU A 123 -11.67 -24.00 2.02
CA LEU A 123 -11.78 -22.75 1.23
C LEU A 123 -11.60 -23.01 -0.26
N ASP A 124 -12.18 -22.18 -1.11
CA ASP A 124 -11.97 -22.19 -2.57
C ASP A 124 -10.97 -21.11 -3.00
N ALA A 125 -10.87 -20.05 -2.21
CA ALA A 125 -9.90 -18.98 -2.41
C ALA A 125 -9.44 -18.33 -1.11
N LEU A 126 -8.28 -17.68 -1.15
CA LEU A 126 -7.66 -17.03 0.00
C LEU A 126 -6.98 -15.73 -0.41
N VAL A 127 -7.23 -14.66 0.33
CA VAL A 127 -6.48 -13.41 0.24
C VAL A 127 -5.50 -13.32 1.41
N LEU A 128 -4.23 -13.17 1.12
CA LEU A 128 -3.15 -13.04 2.09
C LEU A 128 -2.70 -11.59 2.19
N ASP A 129 -2.61 -11.09 3.41
CA ASP A 129 -2.09 -9.77 3.75
C ASP A 129 -0.78 -9.96 4.50
N VAL A 130 0.33 -9.85 3.77
CA VAL A 130 1.67 -10.11 4.28
C VAL A 130 2.28 -8.78 4.70
N LYS A 131 2.32 -8.56 6.01
CA LYS A 131 2.86 -7.33 6.59
C LYS A 131 4.38 -7.27 6.40
N VAL A 132 4.89 -6.06 6.15
CA VAL A 132 6.32 -5.76 6.12
C VAL A 132 6.61 -4.49 6.90
N GLY A 133 7.67 -4.49 7.70
CA GLY A 133 8.12 -3.32 8.46
C GLY A 133 8.38 -3.62 9.92
N SER A 134 8.61 -2.58 10.73
CA SER A 134 8.98 -2.73 12.13
C SER A 134 7.95 -3.51 12.95
N GLY A 135 6.64 -3.31 12.74
CA GLY A 135 5.58 -4.02 13.44
C GLY A 135 5.23 -5.40 12.86
N ALA A 136 5.85 -5.83 11.77
CA ALA A 136 5.61 -7.14 11.15
C ALA A 136 6.59 -8.21 11.67
N PHE A 137 6.26 -9.48 11.47
CA PHE A 137 7.25 -10.57 11.57
C PHE A 137 8.34 -10.43 10.51
N MET A 138 7.97 -10.05 9.28
CA MET A 138 8.92 -9.87 8.18
C MET A 138 9.39 -8.41 8.13
N LYS A 139 10.60 -8.13 8.63
CA LYS A 139 11.14 -6.76 8.64
C LYS A 139 11.53 -6.26 7.24
N LYS A 140 12.03 -7.16 6.38
CA LYS A 140 12.52 -6.82 5.04
C LYS A 140 11.51 -7.21 3.97
N GLN A 141 11.38 -6.37 2.95
CA GLN A 141 10.47 -6.59 1.82
C GLN A 141 10.79 -7.87 1.02
N VAL A 142 12.07 -8.26 0.95
CA VAL A 142 12.50 -9.51 0.30
C VAL A 142 11.94 -10.74 1.03
N ASP A 143 11.97 -10.73 2.36
CA ASP A 143 11.47 -11.84 3.18
C ASP A 143 9.94 -11.91 3.14
N ALA A 144 9.26 -10.76 3.22
CA ALA A 144 7.82 -10.68 3.02
C ALA A 144 7.38 -11.22 1.65
N ARG A 145 8.13 -10.87 0.59
CA ARG A 145 7.89 -11.40 -0.77
C ARG A 145 8.09 -12.91 -0.83
N ARG A 146 9.15 -13.43 -0.21
CA ARG A 146 9.43 -14.87 -0.14
C ARG A 146 8.31 -15.63 0.59
N LEU A 147 7.86 -15.11 1.73
CA LEU A 147 6.74 -15.68 2.50
C LEU A 147 5.45 -15.67 1.67
N ALA A 148 5.11 -14.54 1.03
CA ALA A 148 3.93 -14.41 0.18
C ALA A 148 3.95 -15.42 -0.98
N GLN A 149 5.07 -15.52 -1.70
CA GLN A 149 5.25 -16.45 -2.81
C GLN A 149 5.11 -17.91 -2.36
N LEU A 150 5.71 -18.26 -1.21
CA LEU A 150 5.61 -19.60 -0.65
C LEU A 150 4.17 -19.97 -0.30
N MET A 151 3.44 -19.10 0.40
CA MET A 151 2.04 -19.35 0.76
C MET A 151 1.13 -19.44 -0.48
N VAL A 152 1.33 -18.58 -1.48
CA VAL A 152 0.61 -18.67 -2.77
C VAL A 152 0.92 -20.00 -3.47
N ALA A 153 2.19 -20.43 -3.49
CA ALA A 153 2.58 -21.70 -4.10
C ALA A 153 1.96 -22.91 -3.39
N ILE A 154 1.95 -22.92 -2.05
CA ILE A 154 1.27 -23.96 -1.25
C ILE A 154 -0.21 -24.01 -1.62
N GLY A 155 -0.91 -22.87 -1.60
CA GLY A 155 -2.34 -22.83 -1.89
C GLY A 155 -2.68 -23.32 -3.30
N ARG A 156 -1.89 -22.92 -4.30
CA ARG A 156 -2.05 -23.39 -5.69
C ARG A 156 -1.84 -24.90 -5.83
N ARG A 157 -0.85 -25.47 -5.13
CA ARG A 157 -0.62 -26.94 -5.11
C ARG A 157 -1.79 -27.71 -4.49
N HIS A 158 -2.56 -27.07 -3.60
CA HIS A 158 -3.81 -27.61 -3.06
C HIS A 158 -5.07 -27.21 -3.85
N GLY A 159 -4.90 -26.74 -5.10
CA GLY A 159 -6.00 -26.39 -5.99
C GLY A 159 -6.77 -25.13 -5.57
N LYS A 160 -6.20 -24.27 -4.72
CA LYS A 160 -6.86 -23.05 -4.22
C LYS A 160 -6.40 -21.81 -4.97
N ARG A 161 -7.31 -20.86 -5.15
CA ARG A 161 -7.01 -19.55 -5.74
C ARG A 161 -6.48 -18.62 -4.66
N VAL A 162 -5.20 -18.29 -4.70
CA VAL A 162 -4.57 -17.45 -3.67
C VAL A 162 -3.99 -16.19 -4.28
N GLN A 163 -4.30 -15.06 -3.66
CA GLN A 163 -3.68 -13.76 -3.93
C GLN A 163 -3.02 -13.24 -2.66
N ALA A 164 -1.87 -12.59 -2.79
CA ALA A 164 -1.18 -11.97 -1.68
C ALA A 164 -0.95 -10.48 -1.95
N LEU A 165 -1.03 -9.66 -0.90
CA LEU A 165 -0.60 -8.28 -0.87
C LEU A 165 0.55 -8.18 0.13
N ILE A 166 1.56 -7.37 -0.20
CA ILE A 166 2.60 -6.98 0.74
C ILE A 166 2.25 -5.58 1.20
N THR A 167 1.98 -5.39 2.49
CA THR A 167 1.42 -4.14 3.03
C THR A 167 2.28 -3.59 4.16
N ASP A 168 2.31 -2.26 4.27
CA ASP A 168 3.12 -1.56 5.27
C ASP A 168 2.65 -1.87 6.70
N MET A 169 3.63 -2.00 7.59
CA MET A 169 3.47 -2.13 9.03
C MET A 169 4.66 -1.47 9.74
N ASN A 170 5.19 -0.38 9.17
CA ASN A 170 6.22 0.41 9.85
C ASN A 170 5.62 1.30 10.93
N GLN A 171 4.37 1.73 10.74
CA GLN A 171 3.53 2.36 11.76
C GLN A 171 2.26 1.54 11.99
N PRO A 172 1.59 1.66 13.16
CA PRO A 172 0.32 0.98 13.39
C PRO A 172 -0.70 1.33 12.31
N LEU A 173 -1.56 0.38 11.95
CA LEU A 173 -2.64 0.63 10.99
C LEU A 173 -3.82 1.30 11.68
N GLY A 174 -4.33 2.41 11.11
CA GLY A 174 -5.30 3.27 11.79
C GLY A 174 -4.68 4.01 12.98
N TYR A 175 -5.50 4.44 13.94
CA TYR A 175 -5.04 5.17 15.12
C TYR A 175 -5.19 4.38 16.42
N ALA A 176 -6.19 3.50 16.53
CA ALA A 176 -6.40 2.70 17.74
C ALA A 176 -5.55 1.42 17.77
N ILE A 177 -4.98 1.08 18.92
CA ILE A 177 -4.25 -0.17 19.19
C ILE A 177 -4.79 -0.75 20.49
N GLY A 178 -5.21 -2.01 20.48
CA GLY A 178 -5.80 -2.69 21.64
C GLY A 178 -6.92 -3.63 21.23
N ASN A 179 -7.99 -3.67 22.03
CA ASN A 179 -9.15 -4.55 21.77
C ASN A 179 -10.44 -3.75 21.56
N ALA A 180 -11.06 -3.24 22.63
CA ALA A 180 -12.29 -2.43 22.54
C ALA A 180 -12.08 -1.17 21.70
N LEU A 181 -10.94 -0.49 21.86
CA LEU A 181 -10.56 0.68 21.07
C LEU A 181 -10.52 0.36 19.56
N GLU A 182 -10.08 -0.85 19.19
CA GLU A 182 -10.08 -1.27 17.79
C GLU A 182 -11.49 -1.60 17.28
N ILE A 183 -12.38 -2.14 18.12
CA ILE A 183 -13.80 -2.31 17.76
C ILE A 183 -14.49 -0.96 17.50
N MET A 184 -14.16 0.07 18.28
CA MET A 184 -14.66 1.43 18.06
C MET A 184 -14.23 1.96 16.69
N GLU A 185 -12.94 1.83 16.35
CA GLU A 185 -12.42 2.31 15.05
C GLU A 185 -12.93 1.47 13.87
N VAL A 186 -13.19 0.17 14.07
CA VAL A 186 -13.91 -0.68 13.09
C VAL A 186 -15.32 -0.14 12.84
N SER A 187 -16.06 0.19 13.91
CA SER A 187 -17.40 0.76 13.80
C SER A 187 -17.38 2.07 13.01
N GLN A 188 -16.48 3.00 13.40
CA GLN A 188 -16.31 4.29 12.71
C GLN A 188 -15.97 4.09 11.23
N THR A 189 -15.06 3.16 10.93
CA THR A 189 -14.68 2.85 9.54
C THR A 189 -15.87 2.33 8.73
N LEU A 190 -16.65 1.39 9.26
CA LEU A 190 -17.84 0.85 8.60
C LEU A 190 -18.97 1.88 8.44
N GLN A 191 -18.92 2.97 9.20
CA GLN A 191 -19.80 4.13 9.09
C GLN A 191 -19.23 5.26 8.22
N ASN A 192 -18.13 5.01 7.47
CA ASN A 192 -17.45 5.98 6.60
C ASN A 192 -16.75 7.15 7.33
N ALA A 193 -16.42 6.97 8.61
CA ALA A 193 -15.73 7.97 9.44
C ALA A 193 -14.38 7.46 9.98
N GLY A 194 -13.82 6.40 9.39
CA GLY A 194 -12.58 5.79 9.84
C GLY A 194 -11.30 6.34 9.19
N PRO A 195 -10.13 5.86 9.63
CA PRO A 195 -8.84 6.28 9.11
C PRO A 195 -8.67 5.90 7.63
N ILE A 196 -8.02 6.76 6.84
CA ILE A 196 -7.88 6.59 5.38
C ILE A 196 -7.04 5.36 5.02
N ASP A 197 -5.93 5.13 5.73
CA ASP A 197 -5.04 3.99 5.54
C ASP A 197 -5.75 2.66 5.80
N LEU A 198 -6.45 2.56 6.92
CA LEU A 198 -7.26 1.40 7.30
C LEU A 198 -8.41 1.15 6.31
N THR A 199 -9.13 2.21 5.93
CA THR A 199 -10.26 2.13 5.00
C THR A 199 -9.82 1.63 3.65
N ARG A 200 -8.76 2.23 3.06
CA ARG A 200 -8.23 1.86 1.74
C ARG A 200 -7.77 0.42 1.70
N LEU A 201 -7.00 -0.02 2.71
CA LEU A 201 -6.51 -1.39 2.75
C LEU A 201 -7.68 -2.39 2.91
N SER A 202 -8.64 -2.10 3.78
CA SER A 202 -9.81 -2.95 4.00
C SER A 202 -10.64 -3.12 2.73
N ILE A 203 -10.84 -2.04 1.94
CA ILE A 203 -11.54 -2.09 0.65
C ILE A 203 -10.78 -2.94 -0.36
N GLU A 204 -9.47 -2.76 -0.49
CA GLU A 204 -8.67 -3.53 -1.46
C GLU A 204 -8.66 -5.03 -1.11
N LEU A 205 -8.57 -5.38 0.18
CA LEU A 205 -8.70 -6.76 0.64
C LEU A 205 -10.07 -7.34 0.33
N ALA A 206 -11.15 -6.59 0.61
CA ALA A 206 -12.51 -7.01 0.32
C ALA A 206 -12.77 -7.16 -1.19
N ALA A 207 -12.27 -6.24 -2.02
CA ALA A 207 -12.38 -6.31 -3.48
C ALA A 207 -11.76 -7.60 -4.03
N ARG A 208 -10.59 -8.00 -3.51
CA ARG A 208 -9.97 -9.27 -3.88
C ARG A 208 -10.78 -10.48 -3.42
N MET A 209 -11.39 -10.41 -2.23
CA MET A 209 -12.30 -11.46 -1.77
C MET A 209 -13.53 -11.59 -2.68
N ILE A 210 -14.13 -10.46 -3.09
CA ILE A 210 -15.29 -10.38 -3.98
C ILE A 210 -14.96 -10.94 -5.37
N HIS A 211 -13.82 -10.54 -5.94
CA HIS A 211 -13.34 -11.02 -7.22
C HIS A 211 -13.03 -12.53 -7.19
N LEU A 212 -12.32 -13.01 -6.16
CA LEU A 212 -12.06 -14.44 -5.98
C LEU A 212 -13.35 -15.23 -5.67
N GLY A 213 -14.33 -14.59 -5.05
CA GLY A 213 -15.68 -15.14 -4.85
C GLY A 213 -16.49 -15.26 -6.14
N LYS A 214 -15.96 -14.75 -7.27
CA LYS A 214 -16.65 -14.67 -8.57
C LYS A 214 -18.00 -13.93 -8.49
N VAL A 215 -18.11 -12.96 -7.59
CA VAL A 215 -19.28 -12.06 -7.55
C VAL A 215 -19.30 -11.15 -8.78
N VAL A 216 -18.12 -10.73 -9.23
CA VAL A 216 -17.90 -9.93 -10.45
C VAL A 216 -16.66 -10.39 -11.21
N PRO A 217 -16.60 -10.16 -12.54
CA PRO A 217 -15.52 -10.64 -13.40
C PRO A 217 -14.19 -9.91 -13.18
N THR A 218 -14.19 -8.63 -12.81
CA THR A 218 -12.98 -7.80 -12.74
C THR A 218 -12.70 -7.31 -11.34
N ILE A 219 -11.43 -7.00 -11.06
CA ILE A 219 -11.03 -6.42 -9.77
C ILE A 219 -11.53 -4.98 -9.61
N ASP A 220 -11.66 -4.23 -10.70
CA ASP A 220 -12.12 -2.83 -10.64
C ASP A 220 -13.61 -2.75 -10.28
N GLU A 221 -14.45 -3.60 -10.89
CA GLU A 221 -15.85 -3.74 -10.45
C GLU A 221 -15.95 -4.20 -8.99
N ALA A 222 -15.04 -5.08 -8.55
CA ALA A 222 -15.02 -5.55 -7.17
C ALA A 222 -14.67 -4.42 -6.18
N ARG A 223 -13.78 -3.50 -6.56
CA ARG A 223 -13.47 -2.29 -5.79
C ARG A 223 -14.68 -1.37 -5.69
N GLU A 224 -15.38 -1.15 -6.78
CA GLU A 224 -16.60 -0.34 -6.80
C GLU A 224 -17.68 -0.94 -5.89
N ILE A 225 -17.89 -2.26 -5.94
CA ILE A 225 -18.83 -2.95 -5.04
C ILE A 225 -18.37 -2.85 -3.59
N ALA A 226 -17.10 -3.10 -3.30
CA ALA A 226 -16.57 -3.01 -1.94
C ALA A 226 -16.78 -1.60 -1.35
N GLN A 227 -16.45 -0.56 -2.11
CA GLN A 227 -16.69 0.84 -1.74
C GLN A 227 -18.19 1.11 -1.52
N ARG A 228 -19.05 0.62 -2.42
CA ARG A 228 -20.51 0.81 -2.30
C ARG A 228 -21.07 0.17 -1.02
N ARG A 229 -20.62 -1.04 -0.66
CA ARG A 229 -21.05 -1.75 0.57
C ARG A 229 -20.59 -1.08 1.86
N LEU A 230 -19.52 -0.30 1.80
CA LEU A 230 -19.11 0.58 2.89
C LEU A 230 -20.02 1.81 2.97
N VAL A 231 -20.20 2.50 1.84
CA VAL A 231 -20.95 3.78 1.77
C VAL A 231 -22.44 3.60 2.07
N ASP A 232 -23.06 2.52 1.59
CA ASP A 232 -24.48 2.24 1.79
C ASP A 232 -24.81 1.65 3.19
N GLY A 233 -23.80 1.45 4.03
CA GLY A 233 -23.93 0.89 5.39
C GLY A 233 -24.25 -0.60 5.44
N SER A 234 -24.23 -1.33 4.31
CA SER A 234 -24.51 -2.77 4.29
C SER A 234 -23.46 -3.57 5.06
N ALA A 235 -22.19 -3.18 4.96
CA ALA A 235 -21.11 -3.82 5.71
C ALA A 235 -21.27 -3.63 7.24
N TYR A 236 -21.68 -2.43 7.67
CA TYR A 236 -22.00 -2.15 9.08
C TYR A 236 -23.14 -3.04 9.60
N LYS A 237 -24.26 -3.11 8.84
CA LYS A 237 -25.39 -3.98 9.17
C LYS A 237 -24.99 -5.45 9.22
N LYS A 238 -24.14 -5.90 8.30
CA LYS A 238 -23.62 -7.26 8.26
C LYS A 238 -22.78 -7.60 9.50
N LEU A 239 -21.94 -6.68 9.98
CA LEU A 239 -21.20 -6.89 11.22
C LEU A 239 -22.14 -6.99 12.43
N LYS A 240 -23.14 -6.11 12.56
CA LYS A 240 -24.17 -6.18 13.62
C LYS A 240 -24.93 -7.51 13.61
N GLU A 241 -25.30 -7.97 12.42
CA GLU A 241 -25.97 -9.26 12.23
C GLU A 241 -25.12 -10.43 12.76
N VAL A 242 -23.83 -10.45 12.43
CA VAL A 242 -22.91 -11.51 12.87
C VAL A 242 -22.61 -11.44 14.36
N ILE A 243 -22.41 -10.23 14.92
CA ILE A 243 -22.25 -10.03 16.36
C ILE A 243 -23.42 -10.65 17.12
N LYS A 244 -24.65 -10.31 16.71
CA LYS A 244 -25.87 -10.86 17.31
C LYS A 244 -25.96 -12.38 17.13
N ALA A 245 -25.63 -12.89 15.95
CA ALA A 245 -25.68 -14.32 15.66
C ALA A 245 -24.69 -15.12 16.52
N GLN A 246 -23.56 -14.53 16.89
CA GLN A 246 -22.56 -15.14 17.78
C GLN A 246 -22.76 -14.79 19.26
N GLY A 247 -23.93 -14.25 19.63
CA GLY A 247 -24.31 -13.99 21.03
C GLY A 247 -23.81 -12.67 21.62
N GLY A 248 -23.07 -11.87 20.86
CA GLY A 248 -22.62 -10.55 21.30
C GLY A 248 -23.71 -9.48 21.20
N ASP A 249 -23.54 -8.39 21.95
CA ASP A 249 -24.42 -7.22 21.83
C ASP A 249 -24.02 -6.34 20.62
N PRO A 250 -24.84 -6.24 19.55
CA PRO A 250 -24.52 -5.42 18.39
C PRO A 250 -24.65 -3.91 18.65
N ASN A 251 -25.26 -3.49 19.76
CA ASN A 251 -25.43 -2.07 20.09
C ASN A 251 -24.10 -1.41 20.46
N VAL A 252 -23.08 -2.20 20.83
CA VAL A 252 -21.72 -1.70 21.11
C VAL A 252 -21.12 -0.94 19.94
N LEU A 253 -21.60 -1.17 18.71
CA LEU A 253 -21.12 -0.43 17.54
C LEU A 253 -21.72 0.97 17.44
N ASP A 254 -22.89 1.22 18.03
CA ASP A 254 -23.53 2.54 18.07
C ASP A 254 -23.22 3.28 19.40
N LYS A 255 -22.94 2.52 20.47
CA LYS A 255 -22.78 2.99 21.84
C LYS A 255 -21.53 2.39 22.46
N PHE A 256 -20.41 3.12 22.35
CA PHE A 256 -19.11 2.63 22.80
C PHE A 256 -18.99 2.54 24.33
N GLU A 257 -19.88 3.18 25.08
CA GLU A 257 -20.00 3.01 26.54
C GLU A 257 -20.38 1.58 26.96
N LEU A 258 -20.92 0.77 26.03
CA LEU A 258 -21.25 -0.64 26.26
C LEU A 258 -20.03 -1.56 26.11
N LEU A 259 -18.93 -1.07 25.53
CA LEU A 259 -17.66 -1.80 25.50
C LEU A 259 -16.93 -1.66 26.84
N PRO A 260 -15.96 -2.53 27.14
CA PRO A 260 -15.02 -2.31 28.22
C PRO A 260 -14.31 -0.95 28.04
N ASN A 261 -14.41 -0.09 29.06
CA ASN A 261 -13.81 1.25 29.06
C ASN A 261 -12.67 1.35 30.07
N ALA A 262 -11.66 2.13 29.72
CA ALA A 262 -10.55 2.46 30.61
C ALA A 262 -11.01 3.47 31.67
N THR A 263 -10.35 3.47 32.83
CA THR A 263 -10.67 4.38 33.94
C THR A 263 -9.72 5.57 34.01
N GLY A 264 -8.57 5.47 33.36
CA GLY A 264 -7.58 6.55 33.23
C GLY A 264 -7.07 6.70 31.80
N ALA A 265 -6.54 7.89 31.52
CA ALA A 265 -5.85 8.19 30.28
C ALA A 265 -4.61 9.07 30.56
N ARG A 266 -3.50 8.77 29.89
CA ARG A 266 -2.26 9.55 29.96
C ARG A 266 -1.87 10.05 28.58
N ASP A 267 -1.77 11.37 28.45
CA ASP A 267 -1.30 12.01 27.23
C ASP A 267 0.23 11.95 27.13
N ILE A 268 0.73 11.59 25.95
CA ILE A 268 2.16 11.59 25.64
C ILE A 268 2.43 12.80 24.76
N VAL A 269 3.08 13.80 25.35
CA VAL A 269 3.27 15.12 24.73
C VAL A 269 4.72 15.28 24.30
N THR A 270 4.95 15.78 23.09
CA THR A 270 6.30 16.08 22.64
C THR A 270 6.76 17.49 22.98
N THR A 271 8.03 17.66 23.34
CA THR A 271 8.67 18.97 23.52
C THR A 271 9.29 19.51 22.22
N ARG A 272 9.30 18.73 21.14
CA ARG A 272 9.95 19.06 19.87
C ARG A 272 8.93 19.35 18.77
N GLY A 273 9.21 20.36 17.95
CA GLY A 273 8.46 20.65 16.72
C GLY A 273 9.16 20.08 15.48
N GLY A 274 8.39 19.78 14.44
CA GLY A 274 8.91 19.26 13.18
C GLY A 274 7.89 18.40 12.43
N TYR A 275 8.37 17.36 11.77
CA TYR A 275 7.55 16.35 11.10
C TYR A 275 7.76 14.99 11.75
N VAL A 276 6.68 14.24 11.94
CA VAL A 276 6.76 12.84 12.38
C VAL A 276 7.41 12.02 11.27
N SER A 277 8.64 11.54 11.48
CA SER A 277 9.41 10.78 10.50
C SER A 277 9.29 9.27 10.64
N ALA A 278 9.02 8.79 11.85
CA ALA A 278 8.70 7.39 12.10
C ALA A 278 7.81 7.26 13.34
N VAL A 279 6.98 6.23 13.35
CA VAL A 279 6.23 5.76 14.51
C VAL A 279 6.45 4.26 14.56
N ASP A 280 7.32 3.76 15.43
CA ASP A 280 7.68 2.34 15.42
C ASP A 280 6.51 1.47 15.90
N ALA A 281 5.88 0.77 14.96
CA ALA A 281 4.75 -0.09 15.24
C ALA A 281 5.03 -1.18 16.29
N GLN A 282 6.24 -1.76 16.32
CA GLN A 282 6.57 -2.81 17.29
C GLN A 282 6.60 -2.26 18.71
N VAL A 283 7.19 -1.08 18.89
CA VAL A 283 7.25 -0.41 20.19
C VAL A 283 5.84 -0.05 20.66
N ILE A 284 4.99 0.55 19.80
CA ILE A 284 3.59 0.83 20.15
C ILE A 284 2.83 -0.46 20.55
N GLY A 285 3.03 -1.56 19.81
CA GLY A 285 2.43 -2.84 20.14
C GLY A 285 2.88 -3.39 21.49
N ALA A 286 4.19 -3.30 21.77
CA ALA A 286 4.77 -3.71 23.05
C ALA A 286 4.26 -2.84 24.21
N THR A 287 4.18 -1.52 24.05
CA THR A 287 3.54 -0.59 25.01
C THR A 287 2.11 -1.02 25.31
N SER A 288 1.32 -1.34 24.28
CA SER A 288 -0.06 -1.78 24.46
C SER A 288 -0.16 -3.08 25.26
N THR A 289 0.76 -4.03 25.04
CA THR A 289 0.84 -5.27 25.83
C THR A 289 1.27 -5.00 27.27
N LEU A 290 2.23 -4.10 27.49
CA LEU A 290 2.76 -3.74 28.81
C LEU A 290 1.66 -3.20 29.75
N ILE A 291 0.70 -2.44 29.21
CA ILE A 291 -0.45 -1.92 29.97
C ILE A 291 -1.64 -2.89 30.04
N GLY A 292 -1.51 -4.11 29.51
CA GLY A 292 -2.50 -5.20 29.67
C GLY A 292 -3.38 -5.50 28.47
N ALA A 293 -3.19 -4.85 27.31
CA ALA A 293 -4.04 -5.08 26.12
C ALA A 293 -3.65 -6.36 25.34
N GLY A 294 -2.57 -7.02 25.72
CA GLY A 294 -2.01 -8.19 25.07
C GLY A 294 -1.65 -9.29 26.07
N ARG A 295 -0.95 -10.30 25.58
CA ARG A 295 -0.48 -11.44 26.39
C ARG A 295 1.03 -11.53 26.32
N ASN A 296 1.69 -11.71 27.46
CA ASN A 296 3.10 -12.13 27.53
C ASN A 296 3.19 -13.65 27.48
N THR A 297 2.25 -14.34 28.14
CA THR A 297 2.09 -15.79 28.12
C THR A 297 0.67 -16.20 27.69
N LYS A 298 0.48 -17.45 27.26
CA LYS A 298 -0.83 -17.93 26.79
C LYS A 298 -1.94 -17.84 27.82
N ASP A 299 -1.59 -17.90 29.10
CA ASP A 299 -2.54 -17.93 30.22
C ASP A 299 -2.88 -16.52 30.73
N ASP A 300 -2.23 -15.48 30.20
CA ASP A 300 -2.47 -14.10 30.62
C ASP A 300 -3.90 -13.67 30.26
N VAL A 301 -4.54 -13.03 31.24
CA VAL A 301 -5.85 -12.40 31.07
C VAL A 301 -5.64 -11.04 30.41
N ILE A 302 -6.33 -10.83 29.29
CA ILE A 302 -6.29 -9.55 28.59
C ILE A 302 -7.26 -8.58 29.24
N ASP A 303 -6.79 -7.36 29.46
CA ASP A 303 -7.65 -6.21 29.69
C ASP A 303 -8.12 -5.66 28.33
N HIS A 304 -9.39 -5.89 27.99
CA HIS A 304 -9.94 -5.45 26.71
C HIS A 304 -10.15 -3.93 26.58
N ALA A 305 -10.12 -3.18 27.69
CA ALA A 305 -10.42 -1.76 27.70
C ALA A 305 -9.19 -0.86 27.48
N VAL A 306 -8.00 -1.39 27.75
CA VAL A 306 -6.74 -0.64 27.69
C VAL A 306 -6.13 -0.70 26.29
N GLY A 307 -5.22 0.24 26.03
CA GLY A 307 -4.53 0.32 24.74
C GLY A 307 -3.99 1.72 24.46
N VAL A 308 -3.66 1.96 23.20
CA VAL A 308 -3.06 3.22 22.72
C VAL A 308 -3.91 3.80 21.61
N ILE A 309 -4.22 5.10 21.68
CA ILE A 309 -4.75 5.85 20.53
C ILE A 309 -3.68 6.83 20.07
N LEU A 310 -3.23 6.67 18.83
CA LEU A 310 -2.36 7.65 18.18
C LEU A 310 -3.16 8.94 17.90
N GLU A 311 -2.51 10.08 18.02
CA GLU A 311 -3.07 11.39 17.62
C GLU A 311 -2.37 11.93 16.36
N VAL A 312 -1.23 11.34 16.00
CA VAL A 312 -0.41 11.74 14.84
C VAL A 312 0.03 10.53 14.01
N LYS A 313 0.29 10.77 12.72
CA LYS A 313 0.83 9.77 11.78
C LYS A 313 2.12 10.26 11.13
N VAL A 314 2.89 9.33 10.55
CA VAL A 314 4.09 9.65 9.78
C VAL A 314 3.75 10.65 8.65
N GLY A 315 4.59 11.68 8.52
CA GLY A 315 4.45 12.79 7.57
C GLY A 315 3.67 13.99 8.10
N GLN A 316 3.01 13.88 9.25
CA GLN A 316 2.29 14.98 9.87
C GLN A 316 3.26 16.00 10.48
N LYS A 317 2.99 17.29 10.27
CA LYS A 317 3.67 18.39 10.96
C LYS A 317 3.12 18.55 12.37
N ILE A 318 4.00 18.77 13.33
CA ILE A 318 3.70 18.90 14.76
C ILE A 318 4.49 20.04 15.37
N ASP A 319 3.92 20.67 16.40
CA ASP A 319 4.56 21.74 17.18
C ASP A 319 4.88 21.24 18.60
N PRO A 320 5.82 21.88 19.33
CA PRO A 320 6.02 21.58 20.75
C PRO A 320 4.71 21.68 21.53
N GLY A 321 4.44 20.71 22.41
CA GLY A 321 3.18 20.59 23.14
C GLY A 321 2.11 19.74 22.43
N THR A 322 2.38 19.23 21.23
CA THR A 322 1.45 18.31 20.54
C THR A 322 1.39 16.96 21.26
N ILE A 323 0.17 16.43 21.45
CA ILE A 323 -0.04 15.06 21.92
C ILE A 323 0.28 14.10 20.76
N LEU A 324 1.20 13.17 20.97
CA LEU A 324 1.59 12.15 20.00
C LEU A 324 0.62 10.95 20.05
N CYS A 325 0.28 10.52 21.25
CA CYS A 325 -0.69 9.47 21.51
C CYS A 325 -1.24 9.57 22.94
N ARG A 326 -2.32 8.84 23.21
CA ARG A 326 -2.88 8.65 24.55
C ARG A 326 -2.81 7.18 24.94
N LEU A 327 -2.36 6.91 26.16
CA LEU A 327 -2.43 5.61 26.80
C LEU A 327 -3.72 5.52 27.60
N TYR A 328 -4.54 4.51 27.33
CA TYR A 328 -5.76 4.22 28.09
C TYR A 328 -5.49 3.04 29.01
N TYR A 329 -5.70 3.21 30.31
CA TYR A 329 -5.34 2.22 31.32
C TYR A 329 -6.42 2.07 32.40
N ARG A 330 -6.38 0.96 33.15
CA ARG A 330 -7.17 0.76 34.37
C ARG A 330 -6.34 0.54 35.62
N ASP A 331 -5.12 0.05 35.43
CA ASP A 331 -4.10 -0.12 36.45
C ASP A 331 -2.95 0.85 36.15
N GLU A 332 -2.50 1.57 37.17
CA GLU A 332 -1.41 2.55 37.08
C GLU A 332 -0.01 1.92 37.07
N THR A 333 0.10 0.64 37.46
CA THR A 333 1.39 -0.03 37.77
C THR A 333 2.46 0.13 36.68
N ASN A 334 2.09 0.00 35.40
CA ASN A 334 3.05 0.06 34.27
C ASN A 334 2.90 1.33 33.41
N VAL A 335 2.08 2.30 33.82
CA VAL A 335 1.75 3.46 32.97
C VAL A 335 2.95 4.37 32.73
N GLU A 336 3.80 4.56 33.75
CA GLU A 336 5.02 5.36 33.62
C GLU A 336 6.01 4.72 32.65
N GLU A 337 6.31 3.43 32.84
CA GLU A 337 7.20 2.67 31.95
C GLU A 337 6.67 2.62 30.52
N ALA A 338 5.35 2.47 30.36
CA ALA A 338 4.69 2.53 29.06
C ALA A 338 4.80 3.91 28.40
N ALA A 339 4.75 4.99 29.18
CA ALA A 339 4.90 6.35 28.69
C ALA A 339 6.32 6.62 28.18
N ASP A 340 7.34 6.17 28.91
CA ASP A 340 8.73 6.28 28.48
C ASP A 340 8.97 5.47 27.19
N LEU A 341 8.50 4.22 27.18
CA LEU A 341 8.65 3.31 26.03
C LEU A 341 7.96 3.85 24.77
N VAL A 342 6.75 4.41 24.91
CA VAL A 342 5.98 4.87 23.75
C VAL A 342 6.53 6.19 23.19
N GLU A 343 7.15 7.04 24.00
CA GLU A 343 7.82 8.25 23.52
C GLU A 343 8.97 7.89 22.56
N ASP A 344 9.75 6.86 22.89
CA ASP A 344 10.85 6.33 22.06
C ASP A 344 10.37 5.75 20.71
N ALA A 345 9.08 5.42 20.59
CA ALA A 345 8.50 4.97 19.32
C ALA A 345 8.46 6.09 18.26
N PHE A 346 8.47 7.37 18.67
CA PHE A 346 8.31 8.50 17.76
C PHE A 346 9.65 9.14 17.38
N ARG A 347 9.87 9.31 16.08
CA ARG A 347 11.00 10.11 15.55
C ARG A 347 10.48 11.38 14.90
N ILE A 348 11.09 12.51 15.25
CA ILE A 348 10.72 13.84 14.75
C ILE A 348 11.90 14.41 13.97
N SER A 349 11.67 14.81 12.72
CA SER A 349 12.67 15.41 11.83
C SER A 349 12.34 16.87 11.52
N ALA A 350 13.36 17.67 11.20
CA ALA A 350 13.17 19.07 10.78
C ALA A 350 12.54 19.19 9.39
N SER A 351 12.76 18.20 8.51
CA SER A 351 12.23 18.15 7.13
C SER A 351 11.16 17.07 6.97
N VAL A 352 10.36 17.19 5.92
CA VAL A 352 9.38 16.16 5.53
C VAL A 352 10.11 14.86 5.21
N PRO A 353 9.66 13.69 5.71
CA PRO A 353 10.33 12.42 5.47
C PRO A 353 10.35 12.03 3.98
N ASP A 354 11.53 11.64 3.48
CA ASP A 354 11.71 11.18 2.11
C ASP A 354 10.88 9.92 1.83
N GLY A 355 9.89 10.05 0.92
CA GLY A 355 8.99 8.96 0.53
C GLY A 355 7.52 9.20 0.86
N TRP A 356 7.18 10.09 1.80
CA TRP A 356 5.79 10.45 2.09
C TRP A 356 5.12 11.16 0.91
N LEU A 357 5.86 12.06 0.24
CA LEU A 357 5.42 12.74 -0.98
C LEU A 357 5.10 11.79 -2.14
N ARG A 358 5.68 10.57 -2.16
CA ARG A 358 5.38 9.57 -3.21
C ARG A 358 4.12 8.75 -2.92
N GLN A 359 3.77 8.55 -1.65
CA GLN A 359 2.57 7.83 -1.23
C GLN A 359 1.29 8.67 -1.32
N THR A 360 1.39 10.00 -1.17
CA THR A 360 0.24 10.91 -1.36
C THR A 360 -0.13 11.10 -2.83
N THR A 361 0.83 11.00 -3.76
CA THR A 361 0.57 11.06 -5.21
C THR A 361 -0.01 9.78 -5.83
N THR A 362 -0.03 8.64 -5.12
CA THR A 362 -0.72 7.41 -5.55
C THR A 362 -2.14 7.30 -5.00
N ALA A 363 -2.64 8.33 -4.32
CA ALA A 363 -4.07 8.47 -4.12
C ALA A 363 -4.74 8.40 -5.49
N MET A 364 -5.47 7.31 -5.76
CA MET A 364 -6.34 7.26 -6.93
C MET A 364 -7.21 8.52 -6.85
N PRO A 365 -7.13 9.44 -7.82
CA PRO A 365 -8.14 10.47 -7.92
C PRO A 365 -9.50 9.75 -8.00
N PRO A 366 -10.60 10.37 -7.53
CA PRO A 366 -11.93 9.84 -7.80
C PRO A 366 -11.97 9.48 -9.27
N THR A 367 -12.34 8.23 -9.59
CA THR A 367 -12.32 7.71 -10.95
C THR A 367 -13.00 8.72 -11.83
N ALA A 368 -12.20 9.50 -12.57
CA ALA A 368 -12.73 10.49 -13.47
C ALA A 368 -13.48 9.69 -14.51
N THR A 369 -14.80 9.69 -14.40
CA THR A 369 -15.64 9.06 -15.41
C THR A 369 -15.25 9.66 -16.76
N PRO A 370 -15.34 8.92 -17.88
CA PRO A 370 -15.06 9.49 -19.20
C PRO A 370 -15.78 10.82 -19.45
N ALA A 371 -16.94 11.01 -18.80
CA ALA A 371 -17.69 12.26 -18.75
C ALA A 371 -16.91 13.43 -18.11
N MET A 372 -16.19 13.23 -17.00
CA MET A 372 -15.36 14.27 -16.38
C MET A 372 -14.18 14.68 -17.27
N GLY A 373 -13.60 13.75 -18.02
CA GLY A 373 -12.55 14.06 -19.01
C GLY A 373 -13.07 14.94 -20.15
N ALA A 374 -14.27 14.64 -20.66
CA ALA A 374 -14.94 15.46 -21.68
C ALA A 374 -15.28 16.87 -21.15
N VAL A 375 -15.79 16.96 -19.91
CA VAL A 375 -16.09 18.24 -19.25
C VAL A 375 -14.82 19.06 -19.04
N GLY A 376 -13.74 18.44 -18.57
CA GLY A 376 -12.45 19.11 -18.38
C GLY A 376 -11.88 19.68 -19.68
N LEU A 377 -12.00 18.93 -20.79
CA LEU A 377 -11.59 19.41 -22.11
C LEU A 377 -12.40 20.63 -22.56
N VAL A 378 -13.73 20.60 -22.38
CA VAL A 378 -14.60 21.74 -22.71
C VAL A 378 -14.24 22.96 -21.88
N VAL A 379 -13.96 22.78 -20.58
CA VAL A 379 -13.57 23.88 -19.68
C VAL A 379 -12.23 24.48 -20.09
N ILE A 380 -11.21 23.66 -20.40
CA ILE A 380 -9.89 24.14 -20.84
C ILE A 380 -10.01 24.92 -22.15
N LEU A 381 -10.83 24.44 -23.10
CA LEU A 381 -11.07 25.15 -24.35
C LEU A 381 -11.84 26.45 -24.15
N ALA A 382 -12.80 26.48 -23.22
CA ALA A 382 -13.53 27.69 -22.86
C ALA A 382 -12.62 28.74 -22.21
N VAL A 383 -11.72 28.33 -21.32
CA VAL A 383 -10.71 29.20 -20.70
C VAL A 383 -9.75 29.71 -21.78
N ALA A 384 -9.20 28.84 -22.62
CA ALA A 384 -8.30 29.23 -23.70
C ALA A 384 -8.96 30.22 -24.68
N TRP A 385 -10.25 30.05 -24.97
CA TRP A 385 -11.01 30.98 -25.81
C TRP A 385 -11.27 32.32 -25.11
N PHE A 386 -11.65 32.31 -23.84
CA PHE A 386 -11.98 33.51 -23.07
C PHE A 386 -10.79 34.45 -22.92
N PHE A 387 -9.62 33.87 -22.63
CA PHE A 387 -8.35 34.59 -22.45
C PHE A 387 -7.57 34.82 -23.75
N SER A 388 -8.06 34.35 -24.90
CA SER A 388 -7.45 34.65 -26.20
C SER A 388 -7.81 36.07 -26.67
N THR A 389 -6.79 36.89 -26.90
CA THR A 389 -6.90 38.24 -27.47
C THR A 389 -7.27 38.24 -28.96
N ASN A 390 -7.12 37.11 -29.65
CA ASN A 390 -7.46 36.96 -31.09
C ASN A 390 -8.39 35.77 -31.34
N ARG A 391 -9.64 35.90 -30.89
CA ARG A 391 -10.67 34.85 -30.92
C ARG A 391 -11.01 34.33 -32.33
N ARG A 392 -10.75 35.12 -33.38
CA ARG A 392 -10.98 34.73 -34.79
C ARG A 392 -9.87 33.86 -35.37
N ALA A 393 -8.72 33.74 -34.71
CA ALA A 393 -7.63 32.86 -35.14
C ALA A 393 -7.86 31.39 -34.74
N ILE A 394 -8.76 31.12 -33.77
CA ILE A 394 -9.11 29.77 -33.33
C ILE A 394 -10.04 29.16 -34.38
N ARG A 395 -9.48 28.36 -35.29
CA ARG A 395 -10.23 27.64 -36.32
C ARG A 395 -10.87 26.38 -35.71
N PRO A 396 -12.20 26.31 -35.55
CA PRO A 396 -12.85 25.18 -34.88
C PRO A 396 -12.63 23.85 -35.63
N SER A 397 -12.45 23.91 -36.95
CA SER A 397 -12.10 22.75 -37.78
C SER A 397 -10.72 22.17 -37.42
N LEU A 398 -9.71 23.01 -37.17
CA LEU A 398 -8.37 22.56 -36.80
C LEU A 398 -8.37 21.89 -35.42
N LEU A 399 -9.15 22.45 -34.50
CA LEU A 399 -9.32 21.92 -33.15
C LEU A 399 -10.05 20.57 -33.16
N ALA A 400 -11.12 20.45 -33.95
CA ALA A 400 -11.86 19.21 -34.15
C ALA A 400 -10.99 18.12 -34.79
N TRP A 401 -10.17 18.47 -35.78
CA TRP A 401 -9.21 17.54 -36.37
C TRP A 401 -8.14 17.08 -35.39
N GLY A 402 -7.58 17.99 -34.58
CA GLY A 402 -6.59 17.64 -33.56
C GLY A 402 -7.14 16.67 -32.50
N LEU A 403 -8.34 16.95 -31.98
CA LEU A 403 -9.01 16.09 -31.00
C LEU A 403 -9.48 14.77 -31.61
N GLY A 404 -10.02 14.81 -32.83
CA GLY A 404 -10.45 13.62 -33.57
C GLY A 404 -9.28 12.69 -33.87
N LEU A 405 -8.12 13.23 -34.25
CA LEU A 405 -6.91 12.47 -34.49
C LEU A 405 -6.37 11.83 -33.20
N GLN A 406 -6.39 12.55 -32.08
CA GLN A 406 -6.01 12.02 -30.77
C GLN A 406 -6.94 10.88 -30.32
N LEU A 407 -8.25 11.02 -30.50
CA LEU A 407 -9.23 9.98 -30.21
C LEU A 407 -9.08 8.75 -31.11
N LEU A 408 -8.84 8.96 -32.40
CA LEU A 408 -8.58 7.89 -33.36
C LEU A 408 -7.31 7.11 -32.99
N PHE A 409 -6.24 7.81 -32.61
CA PHE A 409 -4.99 7.20 -32.16
C PHE A 409 -5.18 6.42 -30.85
N ALA A 410 -5.90 7.00 -29.89
CA ALA A 410 -6.25 6.32 -28.64
C ALA A 410 -7.07 5.05 -28.90
N LEU A 411 -8.06 5.11 -29.80
CA LEU A 411 -8.88 3.96 -30.20
C LEU A 411 -8.05 2.90 -30.91
N LEU A 412 -7.15 3.29 -31.83
CA LEU A 412 -6.22 2.37 -32.47
C LEU A 412 -5.34 1.67 -31.44
N VAL A 413 -4.74 2.40 -30.49
CA VAL A 413 -3.86 1.82 -29.45
C VAL A 413 -4.63 0.93 -28.47
N LEU A 414 -5.85 1.32 -28.07
CA LEU A 414 -6.63 0.60 -27.05
C LEU A 414 -7.43 -0.59 -27.61
N LYS A 415 -7.88 -0.53 -28.87
CA LYS A 415 -8.77 -1.54 -29.46
C LYS A 415 -8.15 -2.41 -30.55
N THR A 416 -6.90 -2.16 -30.97
CA THR A 416 -6.22 -3.02 -31.95
C THR A 416 -4.98 -3.70 -31.36
N PRO A 417 -4.52 -4.83 -31.94
CA PRO A 417 -3.29 -5.51 -31.50
C PRO A 417 -1.99 -4.72 -31.73
N LEU A 418 -2.04 -3.49 -32.27
CA LEU A 418 -0.89 -2.59 -32.43
C LEU A 418 -0.24 -2.19 -31.09
N ARG A 419 -0.93 -2.41 -29.96
CA ARG A 419 -0.37 -2.21 -28.60
C ARG A 419 1.00 -2.89 -28.42
N GLY A 420 1.18 -4.10 -28.95
CA GLY A 420 2.45 -4.84 -28.83
C GLY A 420 3.61 -4.17 -29.58
N ALA A 421 3.34 -3.48 -30.69
CA ALA A 421 4.35 -2.72 -31.43
C ALA A 421 4.77 -1.47 -30.66
N PHE A 422 3.81 -0.74 -30.08
CA PHE A 422 4.08 0.43 -29.24
C PHE A 422 4.81 0.06 -27.94
N GLU A 423 4.46 -1.05 -27.28
CA GLU A 423 5.18 -1.54 -26.11
C GLU A 423 6.61 -1.97 -26.46
N THR A 424 6.85 -2.45 -27.67
CA THR A 424 8.20 -2.80 -28.13
C THR A 424 9.02 -1.55 -28.47
N ALA A 425 8.42 -0.56 -29.12
CA ALA A 425 9.04 0.74 -29.35
C ALA A 425 9.35 1.48 -28.04
N SER A 426 8.41 1.47 -27.08
CA SER A 426 8.60 2.06 -25.74
C SER A 426 9.76 1.40 -25.00
N ARG A 427 9.84 0.06 -25.03
CA ARG A 427 10.96 -0.69 -24.43
C ARG A 427 12.31 -0.33 -25.08
N ALA A 428 12.34 -0.11 -26.38
CA ALA A 428 13.56 0.31 -27.08
C ALA A 428 13.99 1.73 -26.65
N VAL A 429 13.04 2.66 -26.51
CA VAL A 429 13.30 4.02 -26.02
C VAL A 429 13.75 4.00 -24.55
N GLU A 430 13.08 3.23 -23.69
CA GLU A 430 13.46 3.06 -22.28
C GLU A 430 14.85 2.45 -22.13
N ALA A 431 15.20 1.45 -22.95
CA ALA A 431 16.53 0.88 -22.96
C ALA A 431 17.59 1.93 -23.33
N LEU A 432 17.32 2.76 -24.34
CA LEU A 432 18.23 3.84 -24.76
C LEU A 432 18.39 4.91 -23.68
N LEU A 433 17.29 5.30 -23.02
CA LEU A 433 17.32 6.25 -21.90
C LEU A 433 18.10 5.69 -20.70
N ARG A 434 17.97 4.39 -20.42
CA ARG A 434 18.71 3.72 -19.34
C ARG A 434 20.22 3.73 -19.61
N TYR A 435 20.65 3.44 -20.83
CA TYR A 435 22.07 3.52 -21.19
C TYR A 435 22.61 4.94 -21.09
N ALA A 436 21.81 5.95 -21.44
CA ALA A 436 22.19 7.35 -21.25
C ALA A 436 22.36 7.70 -19.76
N GLU A 437 21.47 7.21 -18.90
CA GLU A 437 21.56 7.42 -17.45
C GLU A 437 22.78 6.71 -16.83
N GLU A 438 23.08 5.49 -17.26
CA GLU A 438 24.29 4.76 -16.84
C GLU A 438 25.57 5.49 -17.29
N GLY A 439 25.61 5.99 -18.53
CA GLY A 439 26.73 6.79 -19.04
C GLY A 439 26.90 8.13 -18.31
N SER A 440 25.80 8.81 -17.99
CA SER A 440 25.79 10.02 -17.17
C SER A 440 26.31 9.77 -15.75
N SER A 441 25.84 8.69 -15.10
CA SER A 441 26.31 8.32 -13.77
C SER A 441 27.78 7.90 -13.77
N PHE A 442 28.29 7.31 -14.87
CA PHE A 442 29.70 6.97 -15.00
C PHE A 442 30.59 8.21 -15.10
N LEU A 443 30.20 9.20 -15.92
CA LEU A 443 30.98 10.42 -16.15
C LEU A 443 30.91 11.43 -14.99
N PHE A 444 29.72 11.62 -14.40
CA PHE A 444 29.46 12.71 -13.43
C PHE A 444 29.13 12.21 -12.02
N GLY A 445 29.21 10.90 -11.76
CA GLY A 445 29.00 10.34 -10.44
C GLY A 445 27.61 10.69 -9.85
N PRO A 446 27.51 11.18 -8.60
CA PRO A 446 26.23 11.55 -7.98
C PRO A 446 25.46 12.66 -8.70
N LEU A 447 26.15 13.54 -9.44
CA LEU A 447 25.53 14.65 -10.19
C LEU A 447 24.84 14.17 -11.47
N GLY A 448 25.24 13.01 -11.99
CA GLY A 448 24.65 12.41 -13.20
C GLY A 448 23.45 11.48 -12.93
N LYS A 449 23.09 11.23 -11.66
CA LYS A 449 21.98 10.35 -11.27
C LYS A 449 20.65 11.10 -11.24
N SER A 450 19.60 10.49 -11.79
CA SER A 450 18.23 11.04 -11.73
C SER A 450 17.69 11.15 -10.30
N THR A 451 18.30 10.46 -9.33
CA THR A 451 17.91 10.44 -7.91
C THR A 451 19.05 10.79 -6.96
N GLY A 452 19.96 11.68 -7.36
CA GLY A 452 21.04 12.18 -6.49
C GLY A 452 20.54 13.12 -5.39
N PRO A 453 21.37 13.42 -4.37
CA PRO A 453 21.03 14.33 -3.27
C PRO A 453 20.75 15.78 -3.70
N TYR A 454 21.02 16.12 -4.96
CA TYR A 454 20.84 17.46 -5.54
C TYR A 454 19.64 17.56 -6.52
N GLY A 455 18.81 16.51 -6.64
CA GLY A 455 17.66 16.49 -7.57
C GLY A 455 18.04 16.18 -9.04
N VAL A 456 17.08 16.33 -9.95
CA VAL A 456 17.29 16.08 -11.40
C VAL A 456 18.02 17.27 -12.01
N LEU A 457 19.35 17.17 -12.14
CA LEU A 457 20.15 18.16 -12.86
C LEU A 457 20.20 17.80 -14.36
N PHE A 458 19.18 18.23 -15.09
CA PHE A 458 18.98 17.94 -16.53
C PHE A 458 20.24 18.15 -17.39
N ALA A 459 21.04 19.19 -17.09
CA ALA A 459 22.27 19.49 -17.83
C ALA A 459 23.29 18.34 -17.82
N PHE A 460 23.48 17.64 -16.69
CA PHE A 460 24.46 16.55 -16.57
C PHE A 460 23.98 15.24 -17.22
N GLN A 461 22.67 15.06 -17.37
CA GLN A 461 22.10 13.89 -18.05
C GLN A 461 22.21 13.99 -19.57
N VAL A 462 22.12 15.19 -20.13
CA VAL A 462 22.11 15.41 -21.58
C VAL A 462 23.54 15.56 -22.13
N LEU A 463 24.49 16.05 -21.32
CA LEU A 463 25.86 16.33 -21.75
C LEU A 463 26.61 15.10 -22.33
N PRO A 464 26.54 13.88 -21.76
CA PRO A 464 27.17 12.69 -22.35
C PRO A 464 26.62 12.34 -23.73
N ILE A 465 25.31 12.49 -23.92
CA ILE A 465 24.66 12.23 -25.21
C ILE A 465 25.16 13.22 -26.26
N VAL A 466 25.23 14.51 -25.90
CA VAL A 466 25.74 15.56 -26.79
C VAL A 466 27.20 15.30 -27.16
N ILE A 467 28.05 14.95 -26.19
CA ILE A 467 29.46 14.62 -26.43
C ILE A 467 29.60 13.38 -27.33
N PHE A 468 28.84 12.32 -27.05
CA PHE A 468 28.87 11.09 -27.83
C PHE A 468 28.45 11.33 -29.28
N ILE A 469 27.33 12.02 -29.49
CA ILE A 469 26.82 12.36 -30.82
C ILE A 469 27.85 13.24 -31.54
N ALA A 470 28.41 14.26 -30.89
CA ALA A 470 29.41 15.13 -31.50
C ALA A 470 30.69 14.38 -31.89
N ALA A 471 31.18 13.48 -31.03
CA ALA A 471 32.34 12.65 -31.32
C ALA A 471 32.07 11.67 -32.47
N LEU A 472 30.90 11.03 -32.49
CA LEU A 472 30.48 10.13 -33.56
C LEU A 472 30.40 10.87 -34.90
N PHE A 473 29.74 12.03 -34.95
CA PHE A 473 29.67 12.85 -36.16
C PHE A 473 31.05 13.37 -36.58
N GLY A 474 31.92 13.73 -35.63
CA GLY A 474 33.31 14.10 -35.92
C GLY A 474 34.11 12.96 -36.56
N ILE A 475 33.97 11.73 -36.05
CA ILE A 475 34.60 10.53 -36.62
C ILE A 475 34.04 10.24 -38.01
N LEU A 476 32.72 10.29 -38.18
CA LEU A 476 32.06 10.05 -39.47
C LEU A 476 32.49 11.09 -40.51
N TYR A 477 32.58 12.36 -40.12
CA TYR A 477 33.08 13.43 -40.98
C TYR A 477 34.55 13.22 -41.36
N TYR A 478 35.41 12.86 -40.40
CA TYR A 478 36.81 12.53 -40.67
C TYR A 478 36.93 11.34 -41.64
N LEU A 479 36.17 10.26 -41.42
CA LEU A 479 36.18 9.09 -42.29
C LEU A 479 35.66 9.42 -43.69
N ALA A 480 34.58 10.18 -43.80
CA ALA A 480 34.02 10.59 -45.08
C ALA A 480 35.00 11.47 -45.89
N ARG A 481 35.76 12.33 -45.22
CA ARG A 481 36.79 13.17 -45.85
C ARG A 481 38.06 12.39 -46.20
N THR A 482 38.44 11.41 -45.38
CA THR A 482 39.64 10.59 -45.58
C THR A 482 39.43 9.55 -46.68
N TYR A 483 38.21 9.04 -46.84
CA TYR A 483 37.85 8.02 -47.82
C TYR A 483 36.74 8.48 -48.78
N PRO A 484 37.02 9.45 -49.67
CA PRO A 484 36.03 10.01 -50.59
C PRO A 484 35.42 8.98 -51.55
N ALA A 485 36.15 7.90 -51.84
CA ALA A 485 35.66 6.78 -52.65
C ALA A 485 34.52 5.99 -51.99
N ALA A 486 34.31 6.12 -50.67
CA ALA A 486 33.24 5.46 -49.94
C ALA A 486 31.87 6.14 -50.14
N GLY A 487 31.82 7.31 -50.80
CA GLY A 487 30.56 8.01 -51.13
C GLY A 487 29.76 8.51 -49.93
N LEU A 488 30.38 8.62 -48.74
CA LEU A 488 29.74 9.03 -47.50
C LEU A 488 29.41 10.54 -47.42
N LEU A 489 30.01 11.34 -48.30
CA LEU A 489 29.73 12.77 -48.49
C LEU A 489 29.74 13.05 -50.01
N HIS A 490 28.68 13.65 -50.53
CA HIS A 490 28.61 14.01 -51.95
C HIS A 490 29.55 15.19 -52.23
N ALA A 491 30.52 14.99 -53.12
CA ALA A 491 31.45 16.04 -53.52
C ALA A 491 30.68 17.21 -54.17
N GLY A 492 30.76 18.39 -53.56
CA GLY A 492 30.17 19.63 -54.07
C GLY A 492 29.02 20.24 -53.24
N ASP A 493 28.56 19.57 -52.18
CA ASP A 493 27.50 20.09 -51.30
C ASP A 493 28.10 20.93 -50.15
N ILE A 494 28.43 22.19 -50.48
CA ILE A 494 29.00 23.19 -49.56
C ILE A 494 28.06 23.44 -48.36
N GLU A 495 26.75 23.27 -48.55
CA GLU A 495 25.74 23.54 -47.53
C GLU A 495 25.72 22.41 -46.48
N ALA A 496 25.86 21.16 -46.92
CA ALA A 496 26.01 20.00 -46.04
C ALA A 496 27.32 20.06 -45.23
N GLU A 497 28.44 20.46 -45.85
CA GLU A 497 29.71 20.67 -45.14
C GLU A 497 29.61 21.81 -44.12
N ALA A 498 28.99 22.94 -44.48
CA ALA A 498 28.79 24.07 -43.58
C ALA A 498 27.92 23.70 -42.38
N GLN A 499 26.85 22.91 -42.57
CA GLN A 499 26.00 22.44 -41.47
C GLN A 499 26.78 21.51 -40.53
N ALA A 500 27.54 20.55 -41.05
CA ALA A 500 28.34 19.65 -40.21
C ALA A 500 29.37 20.43 -39.37
N ILE A 501 30.06 21.41 -39.96
CA ILE A 501 31.02 22.29 -39.26
C ILE A 501 30.33 23.19 -38.22
N SER A 502 29.13 23.69 -38.54
CA SER A 502 28.32 24.49 -37.61
C SER A 502 27.89 23.69 -36.38
N TRP A 503 27.45 22.44 -36.55
CA TRP A 503 27.08 21.56 -35.43
C TRP A 503 28.29 21.23 -34.54
N MET A 504 29.46 20.95 -35.14
CA MET A 504 30.70 20.73 -34.38
C MET A 504 31.14 21.98 -33.61
N SER A 505 31.01 23.17 -34.21
CA SER A 505 31.32 24.45 -33.57
C SER A 505 30.36 24.80 -32.44
N TYR A 506 29.06 24.50 -32.60
CA TYR A 506 28.04 24.71 -31.58
C TYR A 506 28.34 23.89 -30.32
N VAL A 507 28.70 22.60 -30.47
CA VAL A 507 29.05 21.73 -29.33
C VAL A 507 30.35 22.20 -28.65
N ALA A 508 31.37 22.60 -29.42
CA ALA A 508 32.59 23.17 -28.85
C ALA A 508 32.33 24.47 -28.08
N SER A 509 31.44 25.32 -28.59
CA SER A 509 31.05 26.59 -27.95
C SER A 509 30.20 26.43 -26.69
N THR A 510 29.53 25.29 -26.51
CA THR A 510 28.77 24.99 -25.28
C THR A 510 29.67 24.43 -24.17
N ILE A 511 30.79 23.78 -24.52
CA ILE A 511 31.74 23.21 -23.57
C ILE A 511 32.69 24.29 -22.98
N HIS A 512 33.07 25.29 -23.79
CA HIS A 512 34.10 26.26 -23.39
C HIS A 512 33.70 27.24 -22.26
N PRO A 513 32.45 27.76 -22.17
CA PRO A 513 32.01 28.61 -21.06
C PRO A 513 31.89 27.85 -19.74
N ALA A 514 31.42 26.60 -19.78
CA ALA A 514 31.24 25.74 -18.60
C ALA A 514 32.56 25.44 -17.87
N ILE A 515 33.66 25.29 -18.62
CA ILE A 515 34.99 25.10 -18.04
C ILE A 515 35.52 26.38 -17.39
N ARG A 516 35.29 27.55 -17.99
CA ARG A 516 35.73 28.84 -17.40
C ARG A 516 34.98 29.17 -16.12
N GLN A 517 33.68 28.88 -16.04
CA GLN A 517 32.86 29.14 -14.87
C GLN A 517 33.21 28.19 -13.71
N GLY A 518 33.41 26.90 -13.99
CA GLY A 518 33.85 25.93 -12.99
C GLY A 518 35.27 26.16 -12.46
N VAL A 519 36.18 26.71 -13.26
CA VAL A 519 37.54 27.08 -12.79
C VAL A 519 37.54 28.38 -11.97
N ALA A 520 36.59 29.28 -12.19
CA ALA A 520 36.42 30.49 -11.38
C ALA A 520 35.82 30.16 -10.01
N GLU A 521 34.79 29.31 -9.96
CA GLU A 521 34.15 28.85 -8.71
C GLU A 521 35.03 27.90 -7.90
N ALA A 522 35.97 27.19 -8.52
CA ALA A 522 36.96 26.36 -7.80
C ALA A 522 38.17 27.16 -7.27
N ARG A 523 38.26 28.46 -7.57
CA ARG A 523 39.32 29.36 -7.09
C ARG A 523 38.87 30.32 -5.99
N GLU A 524 37.55 30.48 -5.78
CA GLU A 524 36.96 31.04 -4.55
C GLU A 524 36.77 29.92 -3.53
#